data_AF-U1Y7J0-F1
#
_entry.id   AF-U1Y7J0-F1
#
_cell.length_a   1.000
_cell.length_b   1.000
_cell.length_c   1.000
_cell.angle_alpha   90.00
_cell.angle_beta   90.00
_cell.angle_gamma   90.00
#
_symmetry.space_group_name_H-M   'P 1'
#
loop_
_entity.id
_entity.type
_entity.pdbx_description
1 polymer ?
#
loop_
_entity_poly.entity_id
_entity_poly.type
_entity_poly.pdbx_seq_one_letter_code
_entity_poly.pdbx_strand_id
1 'polypeptide(L)'
;MRKPFYKKWWVWFLSLALLAAIGYIGGNKQKKNVIESIAAPASSTQVKEKITPTEKPEQEANNNKHQKLVLQFEQEIYEIEKTALAVGEKYNIVAEKFSNGQVSLSDAYEAANNARKECEAIQRAYNKLHVPAGLPDNISMLLTESKSKLSIAYSSKTKTMEYLMSFLHDNEPSSLEMMKKEGDFSNRLVLQGMTKLMRAKELTGLTNDA
;
A
#
# COMPACT_ATOMS: atom_id res chain seq x y z
N MET A 1 19.40 6.67 7.29
CA MET A 1 18.44 7.45 6.49
C MET A 1 17.93 6.57 5.35
N ARG A 2 16.66 6.15 5.38
CA ARG A 2 16.06 5.30 4.34
C ARG A 2 15.00 6.12 3.61
N LYS A 3 15.13 6.21 2.28
CA LYS A 3 14.18 6.89 1.40
C LYS A 3 12.75 6.37 1.64
N PRO A 4 11.72 7.22 1.53
CA PRO A 4 10.35 6.76 1.77
C PRO A 4 9.90 5.75 0.73
N PHE A 5 9.57 4.54 1.19
CA PHE A 5 9.19 3.39 0.37
C PHE A 5 7.90 3.59 -0.45
N TYR A 6 7.08 4.59 -0.09
CA TYR A 6 5.84 4.90 -0.84
C TYR A 6 6.09 5.25 -2.31
N LYS A 7 7.28 5.76 -2.68
CA LYS A 7 7.61 6.10 -4.08
C LYS A 7 7.81 4.87 -4.96
N LYS A 8 8.23 3.73 -4.40
CA LYS A 8 8.44 2.47 -5.15
C LYS A 8 7.22 1.56 -5.13
N TRP A 9 6.28 1.82 -4.23
CA TRP A 9 5.07 1.02 -4.11
C TRP A 9 4.11 1.18 -5.31
N TRP A 10 4.29 2.24 -6.11
CA TRP A 10 3.66 2.43 -7.43
C TRP A 10 4.09 1.41 -8.51
N VAL A 11 5.13 0.59 -8.27
CA VAL A 11 5.57 -0.42 -9.25
C VAL A 11 4.50 -1.51 -9.49
N TRP A 12 3.58 -1.71 -8.55
CA TRP A 12 2.39 -2.54 -8.76
C TRP A 12 1.36 -1.92 -9.73
N PHE A 13 1.35 -0.60 -9.92
CA PHE A 13 0.46 0.07 -10.89
C PHE A 13 0.92 -0.13 -12.34
N LEU A 14 2.24 -0.24 -12.57
CA LEU A 14 2.81 -0.32 -13.92
C LEU A 14 2.53 -1.67 -14.61
N SER A 15 2.47 -2.78 -13.87
CA SER A 15 2.15 -4.08 -14.47
C SER A 15 0.68 -4.23 -14.85
N LEU A 16 -0.24 -3.57 -14.12
CA LEU A 16 -1.65 -3.52 -14.51
C LEU A 16 -1.87 -2.73 -15.82
N ALA A 17 -1.06 -1.68 -16.04
CA ALA A 17 -1.08 -0.90 -17.28
C ALA A 17 -0.51 -1.65 -18.48
N LEU A 18 0.52 -2.50 -18.28
CA LEU A 18 1.11 -3.34 -19.33
C LEU A 18 0.14 -4.43 -19.83
N LEU A 19 -0.63 -5.06 -18.94
CA LEU A 19 -1.67 -6.03 -19.34
C LEU A 19 -2.87 -5.34 -20.01
N ALA A 20 -3.23 -4.12 -19.59
CA ALA A 20 -4.25 -3.33 -20.27
C ALA A 20 -3.85 -2.92 -21.70
N ALA A 21 -2.55 -2.78 -21.99
CA ALA A 21 -2.06 -2.50 -23.35
C ALA A 21 -2.22 -3.70 -24.30
N ILE A 22 -2.15 -4.94 -23.79
CA ILE A 22 -2.38 -6.15 -24.59
C ILE A 22 -3.87 -6.30 -24.92
N GLY A 23 -4.77 -5.91 -24.01
CA GLY A 23 -6.21 -5.81 -24.28
C GLY A 23 -6.61 -4.65 -25.22
N TYR A 24 -5.65 -3.82 -25.64
CA TYR A 24 -5.88 -2.63 -26.47
C TYR A 24 -5.20 -2.73 -27.86
N ILE A 25 -4.97 -3.93 -28.37
CA ILE A 25 -4.78 -4.13 -29.83
C ILE A 25 -6.18 -4.42 -30.41
N GLY A 26 -6.99 -3.37 -30.48
CA GLY A 26 -8.40 -3.48 -30.86
C GLY A 26 -9.14 -2.14 -30.86
N GLY A 27 -8.66 -1.16 -31.62
CA GLY A 27 -9.53 -0.10 -32.14
C GLY A 27 -9.61 1.24 -31.38
N ASN A 28 -8.83 2.20 -31.89
CA ASN A 28 -9.27 3.54 -32.29
C ASN A 28 -9.56 4.66 -31.24
N LYS A 29 -8.67 5.66 -31.28
CA LYS A 29 -8.87 7.14 -31.22
C LYS A 29 -9.36 7.83 -29.94
N GLN A 30 -8.37 8.49 -29.31
CA GLN A 30 -8.34 9.90 -28.85
C GLN A 30 -9.65 10.61 -28.45
N LYS A 31 -9.66 11.21 -27.25
CA LYS A 31 -9.40 12.65 -27.07
C LYS A 31 -9.20 13.04 -25.59
N LYS A 32 -8.16 13.86 -25.37
CA LYS A 32 -7.87 14.69 -24.18
C LYS A 32 -8.86 15.85 -24.05
N ASN A 33 -9.09 16.33 -22.82
CA ASN A 33 -8.94 17.74 -22.35
C ASN A 33 -9.26 17.76 -20.83
N VAL A 34 -8.32 18.06 -19.93
CA VAL A 34 -7.84 19.37 -19.43
C VAL A 34 -8.88 20.16 -18.61
N ILE A 35 -8.68 20.06 -17.29
CA ILE A 35 -8.79 21.00 -16.16
C ILE A 35 -9.37 22.41 -16.40
N GLU A 36 -10.30 22.79 -15.51
CA GLU A 36 -10.62 24.17 -15.07
C GLU A 36 -10.90 24.09 -13.55
N SER A 37 -10.02 24.57 -12.66
CA SER A 37 -9.88 25.93 -12.12
C SER A 37 -11.11 26.47 -11.38
N ILE A 38 -11.06 26.47 -10.03
CA ILE A 38 -11.93 27.32 -9.18
C ILE A 38 -11.05 27.97 -8.10
N ALA A 39 -11.15 29.29 -8.03
CA ALA A 39 -10.44 30.20 -7.13
C ALA A 39 -11.07 30.31 -5.73
N ALA A 40 -10.27 30.84 -4.80
CA ALA A 40 -10.55 31.09 -3.38
C ALA A 40 -11.61 32.19 -3.11
N PRO A 41 -12.00 32.36 -1.83
CA PRO A 41 -11.58 33.59 -1.16
C PRO A 41 -11.13 33.45 0.32
N ALA A 42 -10.04 34.17 0.61
CA ALA A 42 -9.70 35.12 1.70
C ALA A 42 -10.16 35.01 3.18
N SER A 43 -9.22 35.48 4.02
CA SER A 43 -9.30 36.12 5.36
C SER A 43 -9.37 35.21 6.60
N SER A 44 -8.31 35.13 7.42
CA SER A 44 -7.76 36.11 8.38
C SER A 44 -8.41 36.02 9.77
N THR A 45 -7.64 35.60 10.78
CA THR A 45 -7.30 36.40 11.99
C THR A 45 -6.55 35.54 13.01
N GLN A 46 -5.43 36.08 13.49
CA GLN A 46 -4.62 35.60 14.60
C GLN A 46 -5.41 35.66 15.92
N VAL A 47 -5.28 34.64 16.78
CA VAL A 47 -5.34 34.85 18.23
C VAL A 47 -4.16 34.14 18.88
N LYS A 48 -3.36 34.98 19.54
CA LYS A 48 -2.19 34.70 20.36
C LYS A 48 -2.70 34.49 21.78
N GLU A 49 -2.59 33.29 22.33
CA GLU A 49 -2.78 33.09 23.76
C GLU A 49 -1.59 32.36 24.37
N LYS A 50 -1.09 33.01 25.42
CA LYS A 50 0.12 32.75 26.18
C LYS A 50 -0.32 32.01 27.43
N ILE A 51 0.12 30.77 27.62
CA ILE A 51 0.08 30.13 28.94
C ILE A 51 1.47 29.58 29.25
N THR A 52 1.98 30.06 30.37
CA THR A 52 3.30 29.82 30.96
C THR A 52 3.45 28.35 31.38
N PRO A 53 4.66 27.77 31.30
CA PRO A 53 4.92 26.34 31.46
C PRO A 53 5.22 25.98 32.92
N THR A 54 4.65 24.88 33.43
CA THR A 54 5.18 24.13 34.58
C THR A 54 4.57 22.73 34.57
N GLU A 55 5.31 21.74 34.07
CA GLU A 55 5.59 20.42 34.68
C GLU A 55 6.29 19.51 33.65
N LYS A 56 7.61 19.33 33.76
CA LYS A 56 8.41 18.43 32.92
C LYS A 56 9.49 17.81 33.80
N PRO A 57 9.27 16.56 34.25
CA PRO A 57 10.19 15.52 33.81
C PRO A 57 9.51 14.20 33.37
N GLU A 58 8.23 13.97 33.64
CA GLU A 58 7.61 12.65 33.43
C GLU A 58 7.03 12.45 32.01
N GLN A 59 6.64 13.54 31.34
CA GLN A 59 5.99 13.50 30.03
C GLN A 59 6.98 13.27 28.85
N GLU A 60 8.27 13.63 29.00
CA GLU A 60 9.29 13.36 27.97
C GLU A 60 9.77 11.91 27.95
N ALA A 61 9.92 11.30 29.13
CA ALA A 61 10.38 9.91 29.25
C ALA A 61 9.34 8.93 28.66
N ASN A 62 8.05 9.19 28.88
CA ASN A 62 6.97 8.34 28.37
C ASN A 62 6.80 8.45 26.85
N ASN A 63 7.06 9.63 26.27
CA ASN A 63 6.99 9.82 24.82
C ASN A 63 8.09 9.03 24.10
N ASN A 64 9.32 9.02 24.63
CA ASN A 64 10.43 8.22 24.08
C ASN A 64 10.12 6.70 24.10
N LYS A 65 9.40 6.22 25.12
CA LYS A 65 8.94 4.82 25.18
C LYS A 65 7.94 4.50 24.07
N HIS A 66 6.91 5.32 23.88
CA HIS A 66 5.91 5.10 22.83
C HIS A 66 6.52 5.19 21.43
N GLN A 67 7.43 6.14 21.20
CA GLN A 67 8.17 6.26 19.94
C GLN A 67 8.89 4.96 19.58
N LYS A 68 9.62 4.36 20.52
CA LYS A 68 10.32 3.09 20.30
C LYS A 68 9.37 1.95 19.93
N LEU A 69 8.22 1.86 20.59
CA LEU A 69 7.22 0.82 20.30
C LEU A 69 6.62 1.00 18.90
N VAL A 70 6.29 2.23 18.50
CA VAL A 70 5.78 2.51 17.14
C VAL A 70 6.84 2.25 16.08
N LEU A 71 8.11 2.59 16.33
CA LEU A 71 9.22 2.30 15.41
C LEU A 71 9.48 0.80 15.27
N GLN A 72 9.37 0.03 16.35
CA GLN A 72 9.48 -1.43 16.28
C GLN A 72 8.37 -2.01 15.39
N PHE A 73 7.12 -1.56 15.58
CA PHE A 73 6.00 -1.97 14.75
C PHE A 73 6.20 -1.59 13.26
N GLU A 74 6.69 -0.38 12.98
CA GLU A 74 7.05 0.05 11.63
C GLU A 74 8.14 -0.85 11.02
N GLN A 75 9.14 -1.23 11.79
CA GLN A 75 10.22 -2.11 11.33
C GLN A 75 9.70 -3.51 10.98
N GLU A 76 8.75 -4.06 11.74
CA GLU A 76 8.11 -5.34 11.42
C GLU A 76 7.27 -5.24 10.12
N ILE A 77 6.50 -4.16 9.94
CA ILE A 77 5.82 -3.87 8.66
C ILE A 77 6.84 -3.80 7.52
N TYR A 78 7.97 -3.13 7.73
CA TYR A 78 9.00 -2.98 6.72
C TYR A 78 9.56 -4.31 6.23
N GLU A 79 9.82 -5.27 7.13
CA GLU A 79 10.33 -6.59 6.73
C GLU A 79 9.26 -7.39 5.96
N ILE A 80 7.98 -7.25 6.32
CA ILE A 80 6.87 -7.84 5.56
C ILE A 80 6.80 -7.23 4.14
N GLU A 81 6.83 -5.90 4.04
CA GLU A 81 6.76 -5.18 2.75
C GLU A 81 7.97 -5.42 1.86
N LYS A 82 9.15 -5.66 2.43
CA LYS A 82 10.34 -6.05 1.66
C LYS A 82 10.11 -7.38 0.93
N THR A 83 9.47 -8.34 1.60
CA THR A 83 9.08 -9.62 0.98
C THR A 83 8.07 -9.38 -0.13
N ALA A 84 7.05 -8.56 0.14
CA ALA A 84 6.05 -8.20 -0.86
C ALA A 84 6.62 -7.51 -2.11
N LEU A 85 7.57 -6.60 -1.93
CA LEU A 85 8.25 -5.93 -3.04
C LEU A 85 8.99 -6.95 -3.92
N ALA A 86 9.72 -7.88 -3.31
CA ALA A 86 10.43 -8.92 -4.06
C ALA A 86 9.48 -9.83 -4.83
N VAL A 87 8.32 -10.16 -4.28
CA VAL A 87 7.27 -10.93 -4.96
C VAL A 87 6.73 -10.16 -6.16
N GLY A 88 6.43 -8.87 -5.99
CA GLY A 88 5.96 -8.00 -7.07
C GLY A 88 6.99 -7.85 -8.18
N GLU A 89 8.28 -7.65 -7.84
CA GLU A 89 9.37 -7.57 -8.82
C GLU A 89 9.52 -8.86 -9.63
N LYS A 90 9.51 -10.03 -8.97
CA LYS A 90 9.58 -11.34 -9.64
C LYS A 90 8.42 -11.53 -10.62
N TYR A 91 7.19 -11.23 -10.19
CA TYR A 91 6.02 -11.33 -11.04
C TYR A 91 6.09 -10.36 -12.23
N ASN A 92 6.45 -9.10 -11.98
CA ASN A 92 6.53 -8.08 -13.02
C ASN A 92 7.52 -8.43 -14.14
N ILE A 93 8.66 -9.06 -13.79
CA ILE A 93 9.64 -9.54 -14.80
C ILE A 93 8.99 -10.56 -15.73
N VAL A 94 8.21 -11.52 -15.20
CA VAL A 94 7.53 -12.52 -16.04
C VAL A 94 6.41 -11.88 -16.85
N ALA A 95 5.62 -10.99 -16.25
CA ALA A 95 4.55 -10.28 -16.93
C ALA A 95 5.07 -9.43 -18.11
N GLU A 96 6.20 -8.74 -17.94
CA GLU A 96 6.86 -7.98 -19.01
C GLU A 96 7.35 -8.90 -20.13
N LYS A 97 8.04 -10.00 -19.79
CA LYS A 97 8.47 -11.00 -20.78
C LYS A 97 7.29 -11.59 -21.53
N PHE A 98 6.17 -11.85 -20.84
CA PHE A 98 4.95 -12.38 -21.45
C PHE A 98 4.36 -11.36 -22.43
N SER A 99 4.29 -10.08 -22.05
CA SER A 99 3.82 -9.00 -22.93
C SER A 99 4.69 -8.83 -24.19
N ASN A 100 5.97 -9.18 -24.09
CA ASN A 100 6.92 -9.14 -25.21
C ASN A 100 6.97 -10.45 -26.01
N GLY A 101 6.12 -11.44 -25.71
CA GLY A 101 6.11 -12.75 -26.37
C GLY A 101 7.34 -13.62 -26.07
N GLN A 102 8.10 -13.32 -25.02
CA GLN A 102 9.34 -13.99 -24.66
C GLN A 102 9.16 -15.20 -23.73
N VAL A 103 7.99 -15.35 -23.12
CA VAL A 103 7.60 -16.50 -22.30
C VAL A 103 6.18 -16.94 -22.67
N SER A 104 5.85 -18.18 -22.35
CA SER A 104 4.56 -18.78 -22.68
C SER A 104 3.43 -18.30 -21.76
N LEU A 105 2.18 -18.58 -22.17
CA LEU A 105 1.01 -18.42 -21.31
C LEU A 105 1.11 -19.25 -20.01
N SER A 106 1.69 -20.45 -20.09
CA SER A 106 1.91 -21.32 -18.93
C SER A 106 2.86 -20.68 -17.92
N ASP A 107 3.95 -20.06 -18.40
CA ASP A 107 4.92 -19.36 -17.53
C ASP A 107 4.26 -18.17 -16.82
N ALA A 108 3.42 -17.41 -17.54
CA ALA A 108 2.67 -16.29 -16.96
C ALA A 108 1.65 -16.76 -15.91
N TYR A 109 0.94 -17.85 -16.19
CA TYR A 109 0.00 -18.47 -15.24
C TYR A 109 0.72 -18.96 -13.97
N GLU A 110 1.85 -19.66 -14.12
CA GLU A 110 2.63 -20.15 -13.00
C GLU A 110 3.15 -18.98 -12.14
N ALA A 111 3.66 -17.91 -12.77
CA ALA A 111 4.10 -16.72 -12.06
C ALA A 111 2.95 -16.05 -11.29
N ALA A 112 1.76 -15.96 -11.87
CA ALA A 112 0.56 -15.45 -11.19
C ALA A 112 0.17 -16.33 -9.98
N ASN A 113 0.17 -17.66 -10.13
CA ASN A 113 -0.13 -18.59 -9.03
C ASN A 113 0.91 -18.51 -7.90
N ASN A 114 2.18 -18.37 -8.24
CA ASN A 114 3.24 -18.19 -7.26
C ASN A 114 3.08 -16.86 -6.51
N ALA A 115 2.82 -15.76 -7.24
CA ALA A 115 2.53 -14.46 -6.63
C ALA A 115 1.29 -14.50 -5.72
N ARG A 116 0.25 -15.23 -6.11
CA ARG A 116 -0.96 -15.45 -5.30
C ARG A 116 -0.63 -16.11 -3.96
N LYS A 117 0.10 -17.23 -3.98
CA LYS A 117 0.51 -17.96 -2.76
C LYS A 117 1.35 -17.09 -1.83
N GLU A 118 2.25 -16.29 -2.40
CA GLU A 118 3.08 -15.37 -1.64
C GLU A 118 2.26 -14.21 -1.05
N CYS A 119 1.27 -13.67 -1.77
CA CYS A 119 0.33 -12.67 -1.23
C CYS A 119 -0.45 -13.23 -0.04
N GLU A 120 -0.91 -14.49 -0.09
CA GLU A 120 -1.51 -15.14 1.08
C GLU A 120 -0.53 -15.28 2.25
N ALA A 121 0.74 -15.60 1.97
CA ALA A 121 1.76 -15.68 3.01
C ALA A 121 2.00 -14.33 3.67
N ILE A 122 2.03 -13.25 2.89
CA ILE A 122 2.15 -11.86 3.37
C ILE A 122 0.91 -11.46 4.17
N GLN A 123 -0.30 -11.78 3.70
CA GLN A 123 -1.54 -11.58 4.47
C GLN A 123 -1.45 -12.28 5.83
N ARG A 124 -0.99 -13.54 5.87
CA ARG A 124 -0.80 -14.29 7.12
C ARG A 124 0.25 -13.63 8.01
N ALA A 125 1.33 -13.10 7.45
CA ALA A 125 2.34 -12.36 8.21
C ALA A 125 1.73 -11.11 8.86
N TYR A 126 0.94 -10.33 8.10
CA TYR A 126 0.19 -9.21 8.67
C TYR A 126 -0.78 -9.63 9.76
N ASN A 127 -1.52 -10.74 9.60
CA ASN A 127 -2.42 -11.22 10.65
C ASN A 127 -1.68 -11.59 11.94
N LYS A 128 -0.45 -12.07 11.84
CA LYS A 128 0.42 -12.43 12.98
C LYS A 128 1.13 -11.23 13.62
N LEU A 129 1.28 -10.12 12.90
CA LEU A 129 1.92 -8.90 13.39
C LEU A 129 1.28 -8.45 14.71
N HIS A 130 2.07 -8.20 15.75
CA HIS A 130 1.53 -7.81 17.05
C HIS A 130 1.50 -6.29 17.20
N VAL A 131 0.40 -5.74 17.73
CA VAL A 131 0.36 -4.32 18.13
C VAL A 131 0.96 -4.23 19.53
N PRO A 132 2.05 -3.47 19.75
CA PRO A 132 2.72 -3.45 21.04
C PRO A 132 1.79 -3.00 22.17
N ALA A 133 1.86 -3.71 23.30
CA ALA A 133 1.15 -3.34 24.51
C ALA A 133 1.76 -2.07 25.16
N GLY A 134 0.96 -1.38 25.97
CA GLY A 134 1.39 -0.17 26.69
C GLY A 134 1.42 1.10 25.84
N LEU A 135 0.80 1.08 24.66
CA LEU A 135 0.50 2.27 23.88
C LEU A 135 -0.84 2.89 24.33
N PRO A 136 -1.00 4.22 24.27
CA PRO A 136 -2.29 4.88 24.40
C PRO A 136 -3.31 4.35 23.38
N ASP A 137 -4.58 4.29 23.76
CA ASP A 137 -5.65 3.67 22.95
C ASP A 137 -5.76 4.25 21.53
N ASN A 138 -5.60 5.57 21.40
CA ASN A 138 -5.65 6.23 20.09
C ASN A 138 -4.52 5.78 19.15
N ILE A 139 -3.32 5.51 19.67
CA ILE A 139 -2.19 5.00 18.88
C ILE A 139 -2.38 3.52 18.60
N SER A 140 -2.73 2.72 19.62
CA SER A 140 -2.98 1.28 19.48
C SER A 140 -4.06 0.97 18.45
N MET A 141 -5.14 1.75 18.43
CA MET A 141 -6.21 1.65 17.44
C MET A 141 -5.70 1.94 16.02
N LEU A 142 -4.90 2.99 15.83
CA LEU A 142 -4.31 3.31 14.52
C LEU A 142 -3.38 2.19 14.00
N LEU A 143 -2.55 1.60 14.87
CA LEU A 143 -1.69 0.48 14.48
C LEU A 143 -2.50 -0.78 14.17
N THR A 144 -3.56 -1.05 14.93
CA THR A 144 -4.50 -2.15 14.69
C THR A 144 -5.21 -2.00 13.35
N GLU A 145 -5.72 -0.80 13.05
CA GLU A 145 -6.31 -0.47 11.76
C GLU A 145 -5.30 -0.58 10.62
N SER A 146 -4.07 -0.10 10.82
CA SER A 146 -2.99 -0.21 9.84
C SER A 146 -2.73 -1.66 9.45
N LYS A 147 -2.47 -2.53 10.45
CA LYS A 147 -2.31 -3.98 10.27
C LYS A 147 -3.50 -4.60 9.53
N SER A 148 -4.73 -4.29 9.97
CA SER A 148 -5.94 -4.86 9.38
C SER A 148 -6.10 -4.47 7.91
N LYS A 149 -5.92 -3.19 7.59
CA LYS A 149 -6.03 -2.69 6.20
C LYS A 149 -4.96 -3.31 5.30
N LEU A 150 -3.72 -3.42 5.77
CA LEU A 150 -2.63 -4.05 5.03
C LEU A 150 -2.93 -5.54 4.80
N SER A 151 -3.38 -6.28 5.80
CA SER A 151 -3.81 -7.68 5.64
C SER A 151 -4.91 -7.84 4.59
N ILE A 152 -5.98 -7.03 4.67
CA ILE A 152 -7.09 -7.08 3.70
C ILE A 152 -6.58 -6.71 2.30
N ALA A 153 -5.63 -5.78 2.19
CA ALA A 153 -5.06 -5.41 0.91
C ALA A 153 -4.37 -6.59 0.22
N TYR A 154 -3.60 -7.41 0.96
CA TYR A 154 -2.96 -8.59 0.39
C TYR A 154 -3.94 -9.72 0.09
N SER A 155 -5.02 -9.86 0.88
CA SER A 155 -6.16 -10.72 0.50
C SER A 155 -6.77 -10.29 -0.84
N SER A 156 -6.94 -8.98 -1.05
CA SER A 156 -7.42 -8.44 -2.32
C SER A 156 -6.41 -8.65 -3.46
N LYS A 157 -5.08 -8.57 -3.21
CA LYS A 157 -4.06 -8.94 -4.21
C LYS A 157 -4.12 -10.42 -4.58
N THR A 158 -4.40 -11.31 -3.63
CA THR A 158 -4.65 -12.73 -3.90
C THR A 158 -5.80 -12.89 -4.91
N LYS A 159 -6.93 -12.20 -4.68
CA LYS A 159 -8.06 -12.20 -5.62
C LYS A 159 -7.71 -11.60 -6.98
N THR A 160 -6.91 -10.53 -7.02
CA THR A 160 -6.39 -9.97 -8.29
C THR A 160 -5.66 -11.05 -9.09
N MET A 161 -4.80 -11.84 -8.45
CA MET A 161 -4.08 -12.93 -9.14
C MET A 161 -5.00 -14.09 -9.54
N GLU A 162 -6.05 -14.39 -8.76
CA GLU A 162 -7.07 -15.37 -9.13
C GLU A 162 -7.81 -14.94 -10.40
N TYR A 163 -8.30 -13.70 -10.45
CA TYR A 163 -8.98 -13.17 -11.64
C TYR A 163 -8.04 -13.06 -12.85
N LEU A 164 -6.77 -12.72 -12.64
CA LEU A 164 -5.78 -12.78 -13.71
C LEU A 164 -5.63 -14.18 -14.27
N MET A 165 -5.47 -15.19 -13.41
CA MET A 165 -5.34 -16.58 -13.85
C MET A 165 -6.59 -17.07 -14.60
N SER A 166 -7.79 -16.70 -14.14
CA SER A 166 -9.04 -16.96 -14.87
C SER A 166 -9.04 -16.29 -16.23
N PHE A 167 -8.61 -15.03 -16.33
CA PHE A 167 -8.48 -14.35 -17.63
C PHE A 167 -7.47 -15.04 -18.55
N LEU A 168 -6.30 -15.43 -18.04
CA LEU A 168 -5.28 -16.13 -18.83
C LEU A 168 -5.77 -17.49 -19.33
N HIS A 169 -6.65 -18.16 -18.57
CA HIS A 169 -7.20 -19.46 -18.95
C HIS A 169 -8.36 -19.34 -19.95
N ASP A 170 -9.35 -18.51 -19.63
CA ASP A 170 -10.64 -18.48 -20.31
C ASP A 170 -10.77 -17.29 -21.29
N ASN A 171 -9.83 -16.34 -21.27
CA ASN A 171 -9.90 -15.06 -21.98
C ASN A 171 -11.18 -14.25 -21.70
N GLU A 172 -11.79 -14.44 -20.52
CA GLU A 172 -13.06 -13.80 -20.17
C GLU A 172 -12.88 -12.33 -19.77
N PRO A 173 -13.46 -11.35 -20.50
CA PRO A 173 -13.25 -9.93 -20.19
C PRO A 173 -13.71 -9.49 -18.80
N SER A 174 -14.72 -10.17 -18.24
CA SER A 174 -15.23 -9.89 -16.88
C SER A 174 -14.15 -10.14 -15.81
N SER A 175 -13.29 -11.15 -16.00
CA SER A 175 -12.17 -11.46 -15.12
C SER A 175 -11.14 -10.33 -15.13
N LEU A 176 -10.90 -9.70 -16.28
CA LEU A 176 -10.01 -8.54 -16.37
C LEU A 176 -10.57 -7.31 -15.63
N GLU A 177 -11.88 -7.07 -15.74
CA GLU A 177 -12.56 -5.99 -14.99
C GLU A 177 -12.47 -6.22 -13.48
N MET A 178 -12.74 -7.45 -13.03
CA MET A 178 -12.68 -7.82 -11.61
C MET A 178 -11.24 -7.77 -11.07
N MET A 179 -10.25 -8.21 -11.86
CA MET A 179 -8.83 -8.05 -11.55
C MET A 179 -8.50 -6.59 -11.28
N LYS A 180 -8.92 -5.67 -12.17
CA LYS A 180 -8.68 -4.23 -12.01
C LYS A 180 -9.36 -3.67 -10.77
N LYS A 181 -10.63 -4.01 -10.56
CA LYS A 181 -11.42 -3.54 -9.41
C LYS A 181 -10.79 -3.95 -8.07
N GLU A 182 -10.38 -5.22 -7.94
CA GLU A 182 -9.69 -5.71 -6.74
C GLU A 182 -8.30 -5.08 -6.61
N GLY A 183 -7.55 -4.93 -7.71
CA GLY A 183 -6.24 -4.26 -7.70
C GLY A 183 -6.34 -2.82 -7.17
N ASP A 184 -7.30 -2.06 -7.65
CA ASP A 184 -7.57 -0.70 -7.18
C ASP A 184 -8.03 -0.66 -5.73
N PHE A 185 -8.86 -1.62 -5.31
CA PHE A 185 -9.31 -1.74 -3.92
C PHE A 185 -8.14 -2.04 -2.97
N SER A 186 -7.29 -3.00 -3.33
CA SER A 186 -6.05 -3.32 -2.61
C SER A 186 -5.15 -2.10 -2.45
N ASN A 187 -4.93 -1.34 -3.54
CA ASN A 187 -4.09 -0.14 -3.50
C ASN A 187 -4.68 0.94 -2.58
N ARG A 188 -6.00 1.14 -2.58
CA ARG A 188 -6.63 2.06 -1.60
C ARG A 188 -6.40 1.58 -0.16
N LEU A 189 -6.50 0.28 0.10
CA LEU A 189 -6.34 -0.27 1.45
C LEU A 189 -4.92 -0.12 1.99
N VAL A 190 -3.89 -0.37 1.19
CA VAL A 190 -2.52 -0.13 1.67
C VAL A 190 -2.25 1.36 1.87
N LEU A 191 -2.74 2.26 1.00
CA LEU A 191 -2.64 3.71 1.26
C LEU A 191 -3.26 4.07 2.61
N GLN A 192 -4.47 3.57 2.88
CA GLN A 192 -5.12 3.75 4.17
C GLN A 192 -4.30 3.17 5.32
N GLY A 193 -3.79 1.95 5.18
CA GLY A 193 -2.97 1.28 6.20
C GLY A 193 -1.69 2.06 6.54
N MET A 194 -0.97 2.50 5.51
CA MET A 194 0.25 3.30 5.69
C MET A 194 -0.05 4.69 6.27
N THR A 195 -1.18 5.31 5.89
CA THR A 195 -1.61 6.60 6.45
C THR A 195 -1.88 6.49 7.95
N LYS A 196 -2.50 5.39 8.39
CA LYS A 196 -2.75 5.13 9.81
C LYS A 196 -1.45 4.94 10.59
N LEU A 197 -0.48 4.22 10.03
CA LEU A 197 0.86 4.10 10.61
C LEU A 197 1.55 5.45 10.73
N MET A 198 1.53 6.28 9.68
CA MET A 198 2.13 7.62 9.70
C MET A 198 1.48 8.50 10.77
N ARG A 199 0.15 8.47 10.89
CA ARG A 199 -0.55 9.23 11.93
C ARG A 199 -0.22 8.74 13.34
N ALA A 200 -0.03 7.44 13.53
CA ALA A 200 0.43 6.89 14.81
C ALA A 200 1.83 7.40 15.17
N LYS A 201 2.74 7.50 14.19
CA LYS A 201 4.08 8.09 14.37
C LYS A 201 3.99 9.57 14.76
N GLU A 202 3.19 10.35 14.06
CA GLU A 202 2.97 11.77 14.34
C GLU A 202 2.48 12.00 15.78
N LEU A 203 1.55 11.17 16.28
CA LEU A 203 1.04 11.26 17.66
C LEU A 203 2.10 10.95 18.73
N THR A 204 3.19 10.26 18.38
CA THR A 204 4.34 10.05 19.27
C THR A 204 5.43 11.13 19.11
N GLY A 205 5.21 12.13 18.24
CA GLY A 205 6.22 13.14 17.94
C GLY A 205 7.33 12.68 17.00
N LEU A 206 7.15 11.54 16.30
CA LEU A 206 8.01 11.15 15.19
C LEU A 206 7.54 11.89 13.94
N THR A 207 8.18 13.00 13.59
CA THR A 207 7.91 13.71 12.32
C THR A 207 8.66 13.04 11.17
N ASN A 208 8.09 13.10 9.97
CA ASN A 208 8.69 12.58 8.73
C ASN A 208 9.78 13.52 8.18
N ASP A 209 10.69 14.01 9.04
CA ASP A 209 11.80 14.87 8.61
C ASP A 209 12.93 14.01 8.01
N ALA A 210 12.76 13.64 6.73
CA ALA A 210 13.78 13.58 5.66
C ALA A 210 13.29 12.79 4.43
#